data_AF-A0A807LAE4-F1
#
_entry.id   AF-A0A807LAE4-F1
#
_cell.length_a   1.000
_cell.length_b   1.000
_cell.length_c   1.000
_cell.angle_alpha   90.00
_cell.angle_beta   90.00
_cell.angle_gamma   90.00
#
_symmetry.space_group_name_H-M   'P 1'
#
loop_
_entity.id
_entity.type
_entity.pdbx_description
1 polymer ?
#
loop_
_entity_poly.entity_id
_entity_poly.type
_entity_poly.pdbx_seq_one_letter_code
_entity_poly.pdbx_strand_id
1 'polypeptide(L)'
;MNNLNAIILSTACVLLLSACAGNKNTPKERVSAASASNASAPQGVAAERKSPFFDGIVIASTNNACIDKFNFIRGTDTSTYKNYSDDYSKIGEGYKFLNINKNIMGKEAKEIYTMQLDLKLDTLCAKAHYTSYQIVKEKMRNLANI
;
A
#
# COMPACT_ATOMS: atom_id res chain seq x y z
N MET A 1 35.36 -9.70 47.55
CA MET A 1 36.77 -9.71 47.08
C MET A 1 36.79 -10.33 45.68
N ASN A 2 37.12 -9.48 44.70
CA ASN A 2 37.78 -9.71 43.40
C ASN A 2 37.09 -10.67 42.42
N ASN A 3 36.44 -10.23 41.33
CA ASN A 3 36.93 -9.57 40.10
C ASN A 3 38.02 -10.33 39.32
N LEU A 4 37.77 -10.39 38.00
CA LEU A 4 38.69 -10.56 36.87
C LEU A 4 39.00 -11.99 36.42
N ASN A 5 38.42 -12.39 35.26
CA ASN A 5 39.24 -12.76 34.10
C ASN A 5 38.42 -12.94 32.79
N ALA A 6 38.91 -12.25 31.75
CA ALA A 6 38.81 -12.48 30.29
C ALA A 6 37.40 -12.71 29.69
N ILE A 7 36.75 -11.77 28.98
CA ILE A 7 37.18 -11.00 27.79
C ILE A 7 38.03 -11.84 26.84
N ILE A 8 37.40 -12.43 25.82
CA ILE A 8 37.86 -12.59 24.43
C ILE A 8 36.72 -13.28 23.64
N LEU A 9 36.55 -12.91 22.38
CA LEU A 9 35.69 -13.50 21.33
C LEU A 9 34.21 -13.05 21.27
N SER A 10 33.97 -11.95 20.54
CA SER A 10 33.15 -11.97 19.30
C SER A 10 32.99 -10.54 18.76
N THR A 11 34.09 -9.95 18.30
CA THR A 11 34.11 -8.78 17.43
C THR A 11 34.01 -9.25 15.97
N ALA A 12 32.79 -9.46 15.47
CA ALA A 12 32.53 -9.59 14.03
C ALA A 12 31.01 -9.48 13.73
N CYS A 13 30.42 -8.29 13.81
CA CYS A 13 29.26 -7.91 12.99
C CYS A 13 28.87 -6.43 13.19
N VAL A 14 29.82 -5.50 12.97
CA VAL A 14 29.51 -4.06 12.91
C VAL A 14 30.04 -3.50 11.61
N LEU A 15 29.51 -3.96 10.47
CA LEU A 15 29.77 -3.37 9.15
C LEU A 15 28.61 -3.62 8.17
N LEU A 16 27.42 -3.06 8.40
CA LEU A 16 26.39 -2.87 7.35
C LEU A 16 25.48 -1.65 7.62
N LEU A 17 26.06 -0.48 7.88
CA LEU A 17 25.32 0.80 7.92
C LEU A 17 26.08 1.86 7.10
N SER A 18 26.07 1.70 5.77
CA SER A 18 26.49 2.77 4.86
C SER A 18 25.82 2.63 3.50
N ALA A 19 24.66 3.27 3.34
CA ALA A 19 24.22 3.90 2.08
C ALA A 19 22.78 4.43 2.24
N CYS A 20 22.65 5.64 2.75
CA CYS A 20 21.51 6.55 2.51
C CYS A 20 21.87 7.92 3.11
N ALA A 21 22.80 8.65 2.48
CA ALA A 21 23.01 10.07 2.74
C ALA A 21 23.04 10.80 1.39
N GLY A 22 22.08 11.69 1.20
CA GLY A 22 21.78 12.36 -0.06
C GLY A 22 22.82 13.38 -0.50
N ASN A 23 22.83 13.64 -1.81
CA ASN A 23 23.58 14.74 -2.40
C ASN A 23 22.63 15.93 -2.67
N LYS A 24 23.01 17.12 -2.19
CA LYS A 24 22.30 18.39 -2.41
C LYS A 24 23.21 19.39 -3.13
N ASN A 25 22.61 20.10 -4.10
CA ASN A 25 22.99 21.36 -4.77
C ASN A 25 23.88 21.17 -6.03
N THR A 26 23.63 21.80 -7.19
CA THR A 26 23.32 23.23 -7.50
C THR A 26 22.44 23.40 -8.80
N PRO A 27 22.20 24.59 -9.44
CA PRO A 27 20.87 25.21 -9.52
C PRO A 27 20.29 25.55 -10.93
N LYS A 28 18.96 25.81 -10.96
CA LYS A 28 18.12 26.58 -11.92
C LYS A 28 18.01 26.13 -13.39
N GLU A 29 16.80 25.72 -13.77
CA GLU A 29 16.09 26.30 -14.92
C GLU A 29 14.57 26.27 -14.71
N ARG A 30 13.89 27.33 -15.12
CA ARG A 30 12.45 27.58 -14.96
C ARG A 30 11.78 27.13 -16.27
N VAL A 31 10.89 26.14 -16.24
CA VAL A 31 9.98 25.87 -17.37
C VAL A 31 8.57 25.61 -16.82
N SER A 32 7.63 26.42 -17.29
CA SER A 32 6.20 26.24 -17.08
C SER A 32 5.63 25.13 -17.97
N ALA A 33 4.53 24.55 -17.45
CA ALA A 33 3.45 23.85 -18.16
C ALA A 33 3.66 22.39 -18.62
N ALA A 34 2.74 21.56 -18.09
CA ALA A 34 2.16 20.35 -18.68
C ALA A 34 3.09 19.16 -18.98
N SER A 35 2.98 18.13 -18.15
CA SER A 35 2.45 16.84 -18.61
C SER A 35 2.08 15.96 -17.43
N ALA A 36 0.82 15.55 -17.41
CA ALA A 36 0.39 14.37 -16.67
C ALA A 36 1.15 13.18 -17.27
N SER A 37 2.28 12.83 -16.67
CA SER A 37 2.93 11.56 -16.94
C SER A 37 2.03 10.48 -16.35
N ASN A 38 1.39 9.73 -17.26
CA ASN A 38 0.81 8.43 -17.01
C ASN A 38 1.76 7.62 -16.13
N ALA A 39 1.51 7.62 -14.82
CA ALA A 39 1.99 6.56 -13.97
C ALA A 39 1.14 5.34 -14.33
N SER A 40 1.60 4.60 -15.35
CA SER A 40 1.21 3.22 -15.55
C SER A 40 1.35 2.56 -14.19
N ALA A 41 0.22 2.20 -13.57
CA ALA A 41 0.23 1.31 -12.42
C ALA A 41 1.13 0.12 -12.78
N PRO A 42 2.06 -0.31 -11.91
CA PRO A 42 2.87 -1.46 -12.22
C PRO A 42 1.91 -2.64 -12.40
N GLN A 43 1.68 -3.03 -13.64
CA GLN A 43 1.13 -4.32 -14.01
C GLN A 43 2.22 -5.37 -13.78
N GLY A 44 2.67 -5.47 -12.53
CA GLY A 44 3.42 -6.62 -12.07
C GLY A 44 2.40 -7.72 -11.87
N VAL A 45 2.38 -8.68 -12.79
CA VAL A 45 1.56 -9.90 -12.65
C VAL A 45 1.98 -10.52 -11.31
N ALA A 46 1.10 -10.42 -10.32
CA ALA A 46 1.33 -11.00 -9.01
C ALA A 46 1.60 -12.50 -9.19
N ALA A 47 2.82 -12.95 -8.90
CA ALA A 47 3.16 -14.36 -8.95
C ALA A 47 2.41 -15.08 -7.81
N GLU A 48 1.31 -15.72 -8.17
CA GLU A 48 0.47 -16.50 -7.28
C GLU A 48 1.20 -17.77 -6.84
N ARG A 49 1.33 -17.96 -5.52
CA ARG A 49 1.88 -19.18 -4.93
C ARG A 49 0.95 -19.70 -3.83
N LYS A 50 0.78 -21.01 -3.74
CA LYS A 50 0.01 -21.64 -2.65
C LYS A 50 0.81 -21.52 -1.35
N SER A 51 0.22 -20.94 -0.30
CA SER A 51 0.89 -20.84 1.01
C SER A 51 0.83 -22.17 1.75
N PRO A 52 1.91 -22.63 2.41
CA PRO A 52 1.84 -23.74 3.35
C PRO A 52 1.16 -23.36 4.68
N PHE A 53 0.93 -22.07 4.94
CA PHE A 53 0.36 -21.56 6.21
C PHE A 53 -1.06 -21.00 6.08
N PHE A 54 -1.53 -20.78 4.85
CA PHE A 54 -2.85 -20.23 4.56
C PHE A 54 -3.48 -21.00 3.42
N ASP A 55 -4.76 -21.37 3.56
CA ASP A 55 -5.59 -21.92 2.47
C ASP A 55 -5.95 -20.81 1.45
N GLY A 56 -4.94 -20.19 0.87
CA GLY A 56 -5.08 -19.05 -0.01
C GLY A 56 -3.85 -18.79 -0.88
N ILE A 57 -4.06 -17.93 -1.86
CA ILE A 57 -3.05 -17.49 -2.82
C ILE A 57 -2.18 -16.42 -2.17
N VAL A 58 -0.87 -16.63 -2.16
CA VAL A 58 0.13 -15.61 -1.78
C VAL A 58 0.41 -14.74 -2.99
N ILE A 59 0.22 -13.43 -2.82
CA ILE A 59 0.48 -12.39 -3.82
C ILE A 59 1.68 -11.58 -3.36
N ALA A 60 2.65 -11.36 -4.26
CA ALA A 60 3.78 -10.48 -3.97
C ALA A 60 3.30 -9.05 -3.64
N SER A 61 3.99 -8.38 -2.72
CA SER A 61 3.70 -6.99 -2.37
C SER A 61 3.91 -6.07 -3.58
N THR A 62 3.00 -5.13 -3.74
CA THR A 62 2.92 -4.17 -4.83
C THR A 62 3.57 -2.82 -4.48
N ASN A 63 4.22 -2.71 -3.32
CA ASN A 63 4.70 -1.45 -2.72
C ASN A 63 3.58 -0.42 -2.47
N ASN A 64 2.33 -0.85 -2.50
CA ASN A 64 1.16 -0.08 -2.10
C ASN A 64 0.39 -0.88 -1.04
N ALA A 65 0.40 -0.40 0.20
CA ALA A 65 -0.21 -1.12 1.32
C ALA A 65 -1.70 -1.39 1.11
N CYS A 66 -2.45 -0.43 0.56
CA CYS A 66 -3.88 -0.60 0.30
C CYS A 66 -4.14 -1.72 -0.72
N ILE A 67 -3.41 -1.70 -1.84
CA ILE A 67 -3.51 -2.75 -2.87
C ILE A 67 -3.10 -4.11 -2.32
N ASP A 68 -2.08 -4.17 -1.46
CA ASP A 68 -1.66 -5.41 -0.81
C ASP A 68 -2.76 -5.98 0.12
N LYS A 69 -3.49 -5.12 0.84
CA LYS A 69 -4.64 -5.56 1.65
C LYS A 69 -5.81 -6.01 0.79
N PHE A 70 -6.08 -5.33 -0.32
CA PHE A 70 -7.06 -5.78 -1.30
C PHE A 70 -6.74 -7.16 -1.86
N ASN A 71 -5.48 -7.37 -2.26
CA ASN A 71 -4.97 -8.64 -2.76
C ASN A 71 -5.06 -9.75 -1.71
N PHE A 72 -4.77 -9.45 -0.45
CA PHE A 72 -4.94 -10.38 0.66
C PHE A 72 -6.40 -10.79 0.85
N ILE A 73 -7.32 -9.83 0.87
CA ILE A 73 -8.77 -10.10 1.00
C ILE A 73 -9.25 -10.93 -0.19
N ARG A 74 -8.79 -10.65 -1.41
CA ARG A 74 -9.12 -11.45 -2.61
C ARG A 74 -8.85 -12.94 -2.44
N GLY A 75 -7.75 -13.29 -1.78
CA GLY A 75 -7.34 -14.68 -1.54
C GLY A 75 -7.96 -15.33 -0.29
N THR A 76 -8.75 -14.60 0.51
CA THR A 76 -9.23 -15.07 1.82
C THR A 76 -10.73 -14.87 2.06
N ASP A 77 -11.33 -13.81 1.53
CA ASP A 77 -12.75 -13.49 1.62
C ASP A 77 -13.23 -12.86 0.28
N THR A 78 -13.70 -13.71 -0.62
CA THR A 78 -14.11 -13.33 -1.98
C THR A 78 -15.36 -12.44 -1.99
N SER A 79 -16.25 -12.58 -1.00
CA SER A 79 -17.47 -11.77 -0.87
C SER A 79 -17.12 -10.33 -0.49
N THR A 80 -16.30 -10.16 0.55
CA THR A 80 -15.83 -8.82 0.96
C THR A 80 -14.96 -8.20 -0.12
N TYR A 81 -14.10 -8.98 -0.78
CA TYR A 81 -13.34 -8.51 -1.94
C TYR A 81 -14.24 -7.96 -3.04
N LYS A 82 -15.31 -8.69 -3.41
CA LYS A 82 -16.24 -8.23 -4.46
C LYS A 82 -16.86 -6.88 -4.09
N ASN A 83 -17.33 -6.73 -2.85
CA ASN A 83 -17.93 -5.47 -2.40
C ASN A 83 -16.94 -4.30 -2.47
N TYR A 84 -15.70 -4.51 -2.01
CA TYR A 84 -14.67 -3.48 -2.06
C TYR A 84 -14.21 -3.18 -3.50
N SER A 85 -14.18 -4.18 -4.38
CA SER A 85 -13.88 -3.99 -5.80
C SER A 85 -14.97 -3.17 -6.50
N ASP A 86 -16.25 -3.40 -6.17
CA ASP A 86 -17.37 -2.62 -6.70
C ASP A 86 -17.30 -1.16 -6.23
N ASP A 87 -16.97 -0.92 -4.95
CA ASP A 87 -16.77 0.42 -4.41
C ASP A 87 -15.57 1.13 -5.07
N TYR A 88 -14.45 0.42 -5.25
CA TYR A 88 -13.26 0.95 -5.93
C TYR A 88 -13.57 1.37 -7.37
N SER A 89 -14.31 0.55 -8.12
CA SER A 89 -14.73 0.88 -9.49
C SER A 89 -15.58 2.15 -9.52
N LYS A 90 -16.56 2.31 -8.62
CA LYS A 90 -17.39 3.53 -8.55
C LYS A 90 -16.58 4.78 -8.22
N ILE A 91 -15.57 4.66 -7.35
CA ILE A 91 -14.65 5.78 -7.05
C ILE A 91 -13.85 6.14 -8.32
N GLY A 92 -13.34 5.14 -9.04
CA GLY A 92 -12.65 5.32 -10.32
C GLY A 92 -13.51 6.00 -11.38
N GLU A 93 -14.79 5.64 -11.49
CA GLU A 93 -15.76 6.32 -12.34
C GLU A 93 -15.92 7.80 -11.97
N GLY A 94 -15.92 8.12 -10.67
CA GLY A 94 -15.93 9.50 -10.16
C GLY A 94 -14.70 10.31 -10.61
N TYR A 95 -13.49 9.73 -10.49
CA TYR A 95 -12.28 10.39 -11.01
C TYR A 95 -12.31 10.55 -12.53
N LYS A 96 -12.85 9.57 -13.26
CA LYS A 96 -13.05 9.68 -14.71
C LYS A 96 -13.97 10.85 -15.05
N PHE A 97 -15.10 10.97 -14.35
CA PHE A 97 -16.02 12.09 -14.49
C PHE A 97 -15.33 13.43 -14.21
N LEU A 98 -14.61 13.53 -13.08
CA LEU A 98 -13.84 14.72 -12.74
C LEU A 98 -12.85 15.08 -13.85
N ASN A 99 -12.09 14.11 -14.36
CA ASN A 99 -11.08 14.38 -15.37
C ASN A 99 -11.66 14.86 -16.70
N ILE A 100 -12.80 14.30 -17.12
CA ILE A 100 -13.52 14.71 -18.34
C ILE A 100 -14.10 16.12 -18.18
N ASN A 101 -14.66 16.45 -17.01
CA ASN A 101 -15.47 17.65 -16.83
C ASN A 101 -14.75 18.79 -16.08
N LYS A 102 -13.53 18.59 -15.58
CA LYS A 102 -12.82 19.60 -14.76
C LYS A 102 -12.68 20.97 -15.40
N ASN A 103 -12.72 21.08 -16.73
CA ASN A 103 -12.57 22.36 -17.43
C ASN A 103 -13.88 23.19 -17.43
N ILE A 104 -15.03 22.54 -17.24
CA ILE A 104 -16.34 23.20 -17.14
C ILE A 104 -16.83 23.33 -15.70
N MET A 105 -16.16 22.67 -14.74
CA MET A 105 -16.46 22.80 -13.32
C MET A 105 -15.87 24.09 -12.74
N GLY A 106 -16.66 24.79 -11.92
CA GLY A 106 -16.17 25.87 -11.06
C GLY A 106 -15.04 25.39 -10.14
N LYS A 107 -14.13 26.29 -9.75
CA LYS A 107 -12.94 25.97 -8.95
C LYS A 107 -13.30 25.22 -7.66
N GLU A 108 -14.24 25.74 -6.88
CA GLU A 108 -14.64 25.16 -5.59
C GLU A 108 -15.33 23.80 -5.76
N ALA A 109 -16.22 23.67 -6.75
CA ALA A 109 -16.89 22.40 -7.03
C ALA A 109 -15.90 21.29 -7.40
N LYS A 110 -14.87 21.64 -8.18
CA LYS A 110 -13.78 20.72 -8.53
C LYS A 110 -12.98 20.30 -7.30
N GLU A 111 -12.63 21.25 -6.44
CA GLU A 111 -11.86 21.01 -5.23
C GLU A 111 -12.64 20.12 -4.24
N ILE A 112 -13.89 20.46 -3.95
CA ILE A 112 -14.76 19.68 -3.06
C ILE A 112 -15.00 18.28 -3.61
N TYR A 113 -15.25 18.14 -4.91
CA TYR A 113 -15.47 16.83 -5.51
C TYR A 113 -14.19 15.97 -5.50
N THR A 114 -13.02 16.57 -5.72
CA THR A 114 -11.73 15.88 -5.59
C THR A 114 -11.53 15.38 -4.16
N MET A 115 -11.69 16.25 -3.16
CA MET A 115 -11.59 15.87 -1.74
C MET A 115 -12.58 14.75 -1.38
N GLN A 116 -13.80 14.79 -1.91
CA GLN A 116 -14.78 13.74 -1.66
C GLN A 116 -14.34 12.39 -2.24
N LEU A 117 -13.75 12.38 -3.44
CA LEU A 117 -13.23 11.15 -4.04
C LEU A 117 -12.03 10.60 -3.27
N ASP A 118 -11.11 11.48 -2.87
CA ASP A 118 -9.93 11.12 -2.07
C ASP A 118 -10.36 10.51 -0.73
N LEU A 119 -11.30 11.15 -0.02
CA LEU A 119 -11.84 10.62 1.24
C LEU A 119 -12.51 9.25 1.08
N LYS A 120 -13.23 9.02 -0.02
CA LYS A 120 -13.83 7.72 -0.31
C LYS A 120 -12.77 6.66 -0.54
N LEU A 121 -11.72 6.99 -1.28
CA LEU A 121 -10.60 6.08 -1.55
C LEU A 121 -9.85 5.73 -0.26
N ASP A 122 -9.50 6.74 0.54
CA ASP A 122 -8.84 6.55 1.83
C ASP A 122 -9.69 5.70 2.79
N THR A 123 -10.99 5.97 2.85
CA THR A 123 -11.93 5.19 3.66
C THR A 123 -11.98 3.74 3.21
N LEU A 124 -11.99 3.49 1.90
CA LEU A 124 -11.98 2.15 1.35
C LEU A 124 -10.67 1.40 1.70
N CYS A 125 -9.53 2.08 1.61
CA CYS A 125 -8.25 1.55 2.03
C CYS A 125 -8.21 1.22 3.54
N ALA A 126 -8.76 2.10 4.38
CA ALA A 126 -8.86 1.86 5.82
C ALA A 126 -9.74 0.64 6.15
N LYS A 127 -10.87 0.48 5.44
CA LYS A 127 -11.72 -0.72 5.53
C LYS A 127 -10.96 -1.99 5.15
N ALA A 128 -10.21 -1.97 4.04
CA ALA A 128 -9.39 -3.10 3.62
C ALA A 128 -8.32 -3.47 4.65
N HIS A 129 -7.66 -2.47 5.25
CA HIS A 129 -6.72 -2.68 6.35
C HIS A 129 -7.37 -3.35 7.56
N TYR A 130 -8.52 -2.83 8.01
CA TYR A 130 -9.23 -3.35 9.17
C TYR A 130 -9.74 -4.78 8.94
N THR A 131 -10.36 -5.04 7.79
CA THR A 131 -10.83 -6.38 7.42
C THR A 131 -9.68 -7.38 7.38
N SER A 132 -8.55 -6.99 6.77
CA SER A 132 -7.36 -7.85 6.74
C SER A 132 -6.86 -8.20 8.14
N TYR A 133 -6.84 -7.23 9.05
CA TYR A 133 -6.49 -7.46 10.46
C TYR A 133 -7.44 -8.45 11.13
N GLN A 134 -8.75 -8.33 10.91
CA GLN A 134 -9.73 -9.24 11.50
C GLN A 134 -9.56 -10.68 11.01
N ILE A 135 -9.31 -10.87 9.70
CA ILE A 135 -9.04 -12.20 9.12
C ILE A 135 -7.79 -12.82 9.76
N VAL A 136 -6.70 -12.05 9.90
CA VAL A 136 -5.47 -12.54 10.56
C VAL A 136 -5.73 -12.87 12.03
N LYS A 137 -6.41 -12.00 12.77
CA LYS A 137 -6.76 -12.20 14.18
C LYS A 137 -7.57 -13.48 14.38
N GLU A 138 -8.56 -13.74 13.52
CA GLU A 138 -9.37 -14.95 13.59
C GLU A 138 -8.53 -16.20 13.33
N LYS A 139 -7.67 -16.20 12.30
CA LYS A 139 -6.78 -17.33 12.02
C LYS A 139 -5.82 -17.59 13.18
N MET A 140 -5.24 -16.55 13.78
CA MET A 140 -4.38 -16.69 14.96
C MET A 140 -5.13 -17.30 16.16
N ARG A 141 -6.36 -16.85 16.41
CA ARG A 141 -7.21 -17.43 17.46
C ARG A 141 -7.49 -18.91 17.22
N ASN A 142 -7.79 -19.28 15.97
CA ASN A 142 -8.06 -20.68 15.63
C ASN A 142 -6.82 -21.55 15.82
N LEU A 143 -5.63 -21.05 15.47
CA LEU A 143 -4.35 -21.75 15.70
C LEU A 143 -4.02 -21.90 17.19
N ALA A 144 -4.31 -20.90 18.02
CA ALA A 144 -4.06 -20.96 19.46
C ALA A 144 -4.98 -21.95 20.21
N ASN A 145 -6.08 -22.38 19.58
CA ASN A 145 -7.04 -23.33 20.13
C ASN A 145 -6.84 -24.76 19.62
N ILE A 146 -5.76 -25.01 18.86
CA ILE A 146 -5.30 -26.35 18.42
C ILE A 146 -4.17 -26.79 19.35
#